data_AF-A0A931CJJ0-F1
#
_entry.id   AF-A0A931CJJ0-F1
#
_cell.length_a   1.000
_cell.length_b   1.000
_cell.length_c   1.000
_cell.angle_alpha   90.00
_cell.angle_beta   90.00
_cell.angle_gamma   90.00
#
_symmetry.space_group_name_H-M   'P 1'
#
loop_
_entity.id
_entity.type
_entity.pdbx_description
1 polymer ?
#
loop_
_entity_poly.entity_id
_entity_poly.type
_entity_poly.pdbx_seq_one_letter_code
_entity_poly.pdbx_strand_id
1 'polypeptide(L)'
;MNAREARAAERLSCEVLRDRVLRRPASVVRVLHRQPEDSDDDVSWAGLPAAVRHTVRAEAYLRLQRPDAAFAEVRVAIAAIAGANDGITADAPPQVLPLAAVYADLSVCVGDQDAAACCRVYQGLAERVGEERRTQLAAALHAVAVYHHEDGERGRLYLAQALRSHRSVYGDDGTSRMLAEGLAVMADTLTDGRHHRGRADPFRIPVPGGRLCPDETRGRRHYLASRIQLHPPHLPPDVIGEAS
;
A
#
# COMPACT_ATOMS: atom_id res chain seq x y z
N MET A 1 -16.74 -37.48 0.80
CA MET A 1 -16.29 -36.08 0.67
C MET A 1 -14.84 -36.08 0.26
N ASN A 2 -14.57 -35.96 -1.04
CA ASN A 2 -13.21 -36.04 -1.57
C ASN A 2 -12.49 -34.69 -1.41
N ALA A 3 -11.16 -34.69 -1.33
CA ALA A 3 -10.32 -33.49 -1.18
C ALA A 3 -10.55 -32.42 -2.27
N ARG A 4 -11.21 -32.79 -3.38
CA ARG A 4 -11.64 -31.90 -4.46
C ARG A 4 -12.90 -31.10 -4.09
N GLU A 5 -13.87 -31.73 -3.42
CA GLU A 5 -15.10 -31.08 -2.91
C GLU A 5 -14.80 -30.19 -1.70
N ALA A 6 -13.84 -30.59 -0.85
CA ALA A 6 -13.35 -29.76 0.25
C ALA A 6 -12.57 -28.52 -0.24
N ARG A 7 -11.99 -28.55 -1.45
CA ARG A 7 -11.35 -27.40 -2.11
C ARG A 7 -12.33 -26.54 -2.90
N ALA A 8 -13.40 -27.13 -3.43
CA ALA A 8 -14.49 -26.45 -4.13
C ALA A 8 -15.36 -25.59 -3.20
N ALA A 9 -15.54 -26.00 -1.94
CA ALA A 9 -16.36 -25.29 -0.97
C ALA A 9 -15.64 -24.11 -0.27
N GLU A 10 -14.38 -23.82 -0.59
CA GLU A 10 -13.65 -22.68 -0.04
C GLU A 10 -14.15 -21.40 -0.74
N ARG A 11 -15.31 -20.90 -0.29
CA ARG A 11 -15.81 -19.56 -0.65
C ARG A 11 -14.65 -18.58 -0.48
N LEU A 12 -14.17 -18.01 -1.58
CA LEU A 12 -13.11 -17.01 -1.53
C LEU A 12 -13.61 -15.79 -0.78
N SER A 13 -13.29 -15.70 0.51
CA SER A 13 -13.41 -14.44 1.23
C SER A 13 -12.43 -13.42 0.63
N CYS A 14 -12.72 -12.14 0.83
CA CYS A 14 -11.80 -11.06 0.45
C CYS A 14 -10.39 -11.27 1.03
N GLU A 15 -10.29 -11.87 2.21
CA GLU A 15 -9.03 -12.21 2.87
C GLU A 15 -8.26 -13.29 2.10
N VAL A 16 -8.93 -14.38 1.68
CA VAL A 16 -8.26 -15.44 0.89
C VAL A 16 -7.79 -14.90 -0.46
N LEU A 17 -8.55 -14.00 -1.09
CA LEU A 17 -8.10 -13.34 -2.32
C LEU A 17 -6.85 -12.49 -2.10
N ARG A 18 -6.81 -11.71 -1.02
CA ARG A 18 -5.64 -10.91 -0.64
C ARG A 18 -4.42 -11.77 -0.31
N ASP A 19 -4.62 -12.91 0.33
CA ASP A 19 -3.58 -13.92 0.53
C ASP A 19 -3.11 -14.55 -0.78
N ARG A 20 -4.00 -14.70 -1.77
CA ARG A 20 -3.60 -15.12 -3.12
C ARG A 20 -2.88 -14.01 -3.87
N VAL A 21 -3.22 -12.74 -3.66
CA VAL A 21 -2.42 -11.61 -4.17
C VAL A 21 -1.01 -11.72 -3.60
N LEU A 22 -0.87 -12.04 -2.30
CA LEU A 22 0.40 -12.35 -1.62
C LEU A 22 1.28 -13.33 -2.41
N ARG A 23 0.71 -14.47 -2.80
CA ARG A 23 1.51 -15.59 -3.33
C ARG A 23 1.56 -15.65 -4.85
N ARG A 24 0.49 -15.21 -5.54
CA ARG A 24 0.24 -15.44 -6.97
C ARG A 24 -0.54 -14.27 -7.61
N PRO A 25 0.03 -13.04 -7.66
CA PRO A 25 -0.70 -11.86 -8.11
C PRO A 25 -1.21 -11.95 -9.56
N ALA A 26 -0.41 -12.52 -10.48
CA ALA A 26 -0.86 -12.75 -11.86
C ALA A 26 -2.03 -13.74 -11.97
N SER A 27 -2.13 -14.70 -11.04
CA SER A 27 -3.27 -15.61 -11.00
C SER A 27 -4.54 -14.89 -10.54
N VAL A 28 -4.42 -13.97 -9.58
CA VAL A 28 -5.56 -13.17 -9.11
C VAL A 28 -6.05 -12.24 -10.20
N VAL A 29 -5.17 -11.55 -10.92
CA VAL A 29 -5.55 -10.71 -12.07
C VAL A 29 -6.33 -11.52 -13.12
N ARG A 30 -5.80 -12.69 -13.51
CA ARG A 30 -6.49 -13.57 -14.48
C ARG A 30 -7.86 -14.02 -13.99
N VAL A 31 -7.95 -14.40 -12.71
CA VAL A 31 -9.19 -14.81 -12.05
C VAL A 31 -10.21 -13.66 -12.08
N LEU A 32 -9.82 -12.47 -11.64
CA LEU A 32 -10.74 -11.32 -11.51
C LEU A 32 -11.07 -10.64 -12.85
N HIS A 33 -10.41 -11.00 -13.94
CA HIS A 33 -10.77 -10.58 -15.31
C HIS A 33 -11.80 -11.46 -15.99
N ARG A 34 -11.96 -12.71 -15.55
CA ARG A 34 -13.00 -13.59 -16.09
C ARG A 34 -14.36 -13.04 -15.68
N GLN A 35 -15.30 -13.00 -16.63
CA GLN A 35 -16.70 -12.75 -16.31
C GLN A 35 -17.14 -13.79 -15.27
N PRO A 36 -17.97 -13.42 -14.28
CA PRO A 36 -18.49 -14.37 -13.30
C PRO A 36 -19.21 -15.57 -13.95
N GLU A 37 -19.74 -15.38 -15.15
CA GLU A 37 -20.48 -16.36 -15.93
C GLU A 37 -19.58 -17.32 -16.73
N ASP A 38 -18.31 -16.94 -16.95
CA ASP A 38 -17.32 -17.71 -17.71
C ASP A 38 -16.45 -18.62 -16.82
N SER A 39 -16.72 -18.69 -15.51
CA SER A 39 -15.94 -19.53 -14.60
C SER A 39 -16.59 -20.91 -14.41
N ASP A 40 -16.09 -21.91 -15.14
CA ASP A 40 -16.30 -23.34 -14.85
C ASP A 40 -15.65 -23.80 -13.53
N ASP A 41 -14.88 -22.92 -12.88
CA ASP A 41 -14.22 -23.18 -11.61
C ASP A 41 -15.18 -22.87 -10.44
N ASP A 42 -15.22 -23.76 -9.42
CA ASP A 42 -15.95 -23.70 -8.13
C ASP A 42 -15.67 -22.45 -7.24
N VAL A 43 -15.17 -21.37 -7.83
CA VAL A 43 -14.59 -20.22 -7.15
C VAL A 43 -15.40 -18.97 -7.51
N SER A 44 -16.55 -18.77 -6.85
CA SER A 44 -17.38 -17.59 -7.14
C SER A 44 -16.89 -16.34 -6.40
N TRP A 45 -16.18 -15.44 -7.10
CA TRP A 45 -15.93 -14.05 -6.67
C TRP A 45 -17.06 -13.08 -7.07
N ALA A 46 -18.11 -13.61 -7.70
CA ALA A 46 -19.26 -12.85 -8.18
C ALA A 46 -19.97 -12.08 -7.05
N GLY A 47 -20.00 -12.66 -5.84
CA GLY A 47 -20.65 -12.09 -4.67
C GLY A 47 -19.91 -10.93 -3.99
N LEU A 48 -18.68 -10.60 -4.41
CA LEU A 48 -17.96 -9.47 -3.85
C LEU A 48 -18.41 -8.14 -4.50
N PRO A 49 -18.57 -7.05 -3.75
CA PRO A 49 -18.87 -5.74 -4.32
C PRO A 49 -17.83 -5.32 -5.37
N ALA A 50 -18.26 -4.64 -6.43
CA ALA A 50 -17.39 -4.23 -7.53
C ALA A 50 -16.15 -3.45 -7.04
N ALA A 51 -16.34 -2.49 -6.13
CA ALA A 51 -15.25 -1.72 -5.52
C ALA A 51 -14.19 -2.60 -4.85
N VAL A 52 -14.60 -3.69 -4.17
CA VAL A 52 -13.67 -4.64 -3.54
C VAL A 52 -12.88 -5.39 -4.60
N ARG A 53 -13.52 -5.88 -5.66
CA ARG A 53 -12.85 -6.60 -6.75
C ARG A 53 -11.80 -5.72 -7.45
N HIS A 54 -12.16 -4.46 -7.74
CA HIS A 54 -11.25 -3.50 -8.35
C HIS A 54 -10.09 -3.12 -7.41
N THR A 55 -10.36 -2.93 -6.11
CA THR A 55 -9.30 -2.71 -5.11
C THR A 55 -8.30 -3.88 -5.06
N VAL A 56 -8.79 -5.13 -5.03
CA VAL A 56 -7.92 -6.31 -5.03
C VAL A 56 -7.13 -6.46 -6.35
N ARG A 57 -7.71 -6.07 -7.49
CA ARG A 57 -6.98 -6.01 -8.76
C ARG A 57 -5.88 -4.95 -8.74
N ALA A 58 -6.15 -3.77 -8.20
CA ALA A 58 -5.15 -2.73 -8.03
C ALA A 58 -3.97 -3.20 -7.17
N GLU A 59 -4.25 -3.86 -6.03
CA GLU A 59 -3.23 -4.50 -5.19
C GLU A 59 -2.38 -5.50 -5.98
N ALA A 60 -3.02 -6.32 -6.83
CA ALA A 60 -2.34 -7.30 -7.66
C ALA A 60 -1.47 -6.66 -8.76
N TYR A 61 -1.91 -5.55 -9.36
CA TYR A 61 -1.12 -4.81 -10.36
C TYR A 61 0.06 -4.06 -9.76
N LEU A 62 -0.10 -3.43 -8.59
CA LEU A 62 1.02 -2.87 -7.83
C LEU A 62 2.12 -3.91 -7.61
N ARG A 63 1.70 -5.12 -7.22
CA ARG A 63 2.55 -6.30 -7.06
C ARG A 63 3.24 -6.79 -8.32
N LEU A 64 2.64 -6.55 -9.48
CA LEU A 64 3.22 -6.86 -10.78
C LEU A 64 4.04 -5.70 -11.34
N GLN A 65 4.26 -4.63 -10.56
CA GLN A 65 4.91 -3.39 -10.99
C GLN A 65 4.23 -2.79 -12.24
N ARG A 66 2.89 -2.80 -12.26
CA ARG A 66 2.06 -2.20 -13.33
C ARG A 66 1.25 -1.02 -12.78
N PRO A 67 1.89 0.12 -12.44
CA PRO A 67 1.23 1.24 -11.78
C PRO A 67 0.06 1.82 -12.59
N ASP A 68 0.18 1.94 -13.91
CA ASP A 68 -0.89 2.47 -14.77
C ASP A 68 -2.16 1.61 -14.69
N ALA A 69 -1.99 0.29 -14.69
CA ALA A 69 -3.08 -0.65 -14.54
C ALA A 69 -3.68 -0.59 -13.12
N ALA A 70 -2.83 -0.38 -12.10
CA ALA A 70 -3.29 -0.19 -10.73
C ALA A 70 -4.13 1.10 -10.59
N PHE A 71 -3.69 2.22 -11.17
CA PHE A 71 -4.46 3.48 -11.17
C PHE A 71 -5.78 3.33 -11.90
N ALA A 72 -5.80 2.62 -13.04
CA ALA A 72 -7.05 2.34 -13.76
C ALA A 72 -8.05 1.62 -12.85
N GLU A 73 -7.62 0.57 -12.15
CA GLU A 73 -8.49 -0.18 -11.22
C GLU A 73 -8.91 0.67 -10.00
N VAL A 74 -8.01 1.48 -9.44
CA VAL A 74 -8.35 2.42 -8.34
C VAL A 74 -9.44 3.40 -8.78
N ARG A 75 -9.34 3.99 -9.97
CA ARG A 75 -10.35 4.92 -10.49
C ARG A 75 -11.72 4.24 -10.64
N VAL A 76 -11.76 3.01 -11.14
CA VAL A 76 -13.02 2.25 -11.22
C VAL A 76 -13.56 1.93 -9.83
N ALA A 77 -12.71 1.59 -8.87
CA ALA A 77 -13.14 1.35 -7.49
C ALA A 77 -13.71 2.62 -6.83
N ILE A 78 -13.09 3.78 -7.04
CA ILE A 78 -13.58 5.08 -6.56
C ILE A 78 -14.96 5.37 -7.16
N ALA A 79 -15.11 5.23 -8.48
CA ALA A 79 -16.40 5.44 -9.16
C ALA A 79 -17.48 4.49 -8.63
N ALA A 80 -17.14 3.22 -8.39
CA ALA A 80 -18.07 2.24 -7.83
C ALA A 80 -18.51 2.58 -6.39
N ILE A 81 -17.69 3.27 -5.61
CA ILE A 81 -18.03 3.72 -4.25
C ILE A 81 -18.83 5.03 -4.28
N ALA A 82 -18.39 6.00 -5.09
CA ALA A 82 -19.06 7.30 -5.20
C ALA A 82 -20.49 7.15 -5.75
N GLY A 83 -20.73 6.10 -6.56
CA GLY A 83 -22.03 5.85 -7.18
C GLY A 83 -22.45 7.03 -8.06
N ALA A 84 -23.76 7.33 -8.09
CA ALA A 84 -24.31 8.46 -8.86
C ALA A 84 -24.20 9.82 -8.16
N ASN A 85 -23.64 9.88 -6.94
CA ASN A 85 -23.69 11.07 -6.09
C ASN A 85 -22.40 11.91 -6.13
N ASP A 86 -21.44 11.58 -7.01
CA ASP A 86 -20.16 12.28 -7.22
C ASP A 86 -19.36 12.59 -5.93
N GLY A 87 -19.55 11.82 -4.85
CA GLY A 87 -18.89 12.07 -3.58
C GLY A 87 -18.87 10.89 -2.62
N ILE A 88 -17.81 10.81 -1.81
CA ILE A 88 -17.71 9.87 -0.69
C ILE A 88 -18.23 10.61 0.55
N THR A 89 -19.40 10.20 1.04
CA THR A 89 -20.04 10.80 2.22
C THR A 89 -19.36 10.36 3.52
N ALA A 90 -19.76 10.97 4.65
CA ALA A 90 -19.24 10.65 5.98
C ALA A 90 -19.51 9.17 6.38
N ASP A 91 -20.58 8.57 5.86
CA ASP A 91 -20.93 7.15 6.00
C ASP A 91 -20.20 6.27 4.98
N ALA A 92 -18.96 6.64 4.67
CA ALA A 92 -18.09 5.98 3.70
C ALA A 92 -18.13 4.46 3.90
N PRO A 93 -18.54 3.68 2.87
CA PRO A 93 -18.65 2.23 2.99
C PRO A 93 -17.33 1.61 3.50
N PRO A 94 -17.34 0.53 4.29
CA PRO A 94 -16.12 -0.10 4.84
C PRO A 94 -15.03 -0.42 3.79
N GLN A 95 -15.43 -0.52 2.51
CA GLN A 95 -14.56 -0.74 1.36
C GLN A 95 -13.65 0.46 1.02
N VAL A 96 -13.97 1.67 1.50
CA VAL A 96 -13.20 2.90 1.26
C VAL A 96 -11.80 2.83 1.87
N LEU A 97 -11.68 2.26 3.07
CA LEU A 97 -10.42 2.28 3.79
C LEU A 97 -9.32 1.43 3.12
N PRO A 98 -9.59 0.18 2.67
CA PRO A 98 -8.64 -0.55 1.84
C PRO A 98 -8.27 0.16 0.53
N LEU A 99 -9.24 0.80 -0.12
CA LEU A 99 -8.99 1.54 -1.36
C LEU A 99 -8.08 2.75 -1.12
N ALA A 100 -8.32 3.52 -0.07
CA ALA A 100 -7.49 4.65 0.32
C ALA A 100 -6.05 4.22 0.64
N ALA A 101 -5.87 3.07 1.30
CA ALA A 101 -4.55 2.50 1.56
C ALA A 101 -3.80 2.18 0.26
N VAL A 102 -4.47 1.53 -0.69
CA VAL A 102 -3.91 1.17 -2.00
C VAL A 102 -3.57 2.41 -2.82
N TYR A 103 -4.46 3.41 -2.81
CA TYR A 103 -4.23 4.65 -3.55
C TYR A 103 -3.06 5.45 -2.98
N ALA A 104 -2.98 5.60 -1.66
CA ALA A 104 -1.87 6.27 -0.99
C ALA A 104 -0.52 5.58 -1.27
N ASP A 105 -0.45 4.24 -1.17
CA ASP A 105 0.77 3.50 -1.50
C ASP A 105 1.15 3.63 -2.98
N LEU A 106 0.17 3.56 -3.88
CA LEU A 106 0.39 3.74 -5.31
C LEU A 106 0.93 5.14 -5.63
N SER A 107 0.37 6.19 -5.05
CA SER A 107 0.85 7.57 -5.21
C SER A 107 2.29 7.73 -4.73
N VAL A 108 2.65 7.16 -3.58
CA VAL A 108 4.05 7.13 -3.11
C VAL A 108 4.94 6.35 -4.07
N CYS A 109 4.48 5.19 -4.54
CA CYS A 109 5.24 4.31 -5.43
C CYS A 109 5.61 5.01 -6.74
N VAL A 110 4.69 5.75 -7.35
CA VAL A 110 4.95 6.46 -8.61
C VAL A 110 5.60 7.83 -8.44
N GLY A 111 5.68 8.35 -7.20
CA GLY A 111 6.21 9.69 -6.94
C GLY A 111 5.22 10.79 -7.34
N ASP A 112 3.94 10.57 -7.08
CA ASP A 112 2.87 11.54 -7.32
C ASP A 112 3.04 12.75 -6.38
N GLN A 113 2.92 13.97 -6.92
CA GLN A 113 3.01 15.20 -6.12
C GLN A 113 1.93 15.28 -5.03
N ASP A 114 0.78 14.64 -5.25
CA ASP A 114 -0.32 14.59 -4.29
C ASP A 114 -0.21 13.41 -3.30
N ALA A 115 0.89 12.66 -3.31
CA ALA A 115 1.05 11.47 -2.45
C ALA A 115 0.89 11.80 -0.96
N ALA A 116 1.39 12.93 -0.49
CA ALA A 116 1.24 13.36 0.90
C ALA A 116 -0.24 13.62 1.25
N ALA A 117 -0.98 14.30 0.37
CA ALA A 117 -2.40 14.54 0.55
C ALA A 117 -3.21 13.22 0.59
N CYS A 118 -2.91 12.28 -0.31
CA CYS A 118 -3.52 10.96 -0.34
C CYS A 118 -3.28 10.18 0.97
N CYS A 119 -2.06 10.24 1.51
CA CYS A 119 -1.73 9.60 2.78
C CYS A 119 -2.49 10.23 3.96
N ARG A 120 -2.67 11.57 3.98
CA ARG A 120 -3.48 12.25 5.01
C ARG A 120 -4.95 11.86 4.94
N VAL A 121 -5.51 11.74 3.74
CA VAL A 121 -6.90 11.27 3.55
C VAL A 121 -7.05 9.84 4.10
N TYR A 122 -6.11 8.95 3.78
CA TYR A 122 -6.10 7.60 4.32
C TYR A 122 -5.98 7.59 5.86
N GLN A 123 -5.09 8.40 6.43
CA GLN A 123 -4.93 8.52 7.88
C GLN A 123 -6.23 8.96 8.55
N GLY A 124 -6.85 10.05 8.07
CA GLY A 124 -8.09 10.55 8.66
C GLY A 124 -9.28 9.60 8.49
N LEU A 125 -9.27 8.73 7.48
CA LEU A 125 -10.24 7.63 7.36
C LEU A 125 -9.97 6.53 8.39
N ALA A 126 -8.71 6.15 8.58
CA ALA A 126 -8.31 5.13 9.56
C ALA A 126 -8.63 5.56 11.01
N GLU A 127 -8.35 6.82 11.34
CA GLU A 127 -8.66 7.42 12.65
C GLU A 127 -10.17 7.40 12.93
N ARG A 128 -10.98 7.79 11.94
CA ARG A 128 -12.45 7.79 12.07
C ARG A 128 -13.04 6.42 12.36
N VAL A 129 -12.45 5.35 11.81
CA VAL A 129 -12.91 3.98 12.08
C VAL A 129 -12.20 3.32 13.27
N GLY A 130 -11.27 4.02 13.93
CA GLY A 130 -10.52 3.49 15.08
C GLY A 130 -9.49 2.41 14.73
N GLU A 131 -9.04 2.33 13.47
CA GLU A 131 -8.05 1.35 13.02
C GLU A 131 -6.62 1.85 13.24
N GLU A 132 -6.16 1.85 14.48
CA GLU A 132 -4.87 2.43 14.90
C GLU A 132 -3.66 1.90 14.10
N ARG A 133 -3.61 0.60 13.77
CA ARG A 133 -2.55 0.03 12.92
C ARG A 133 -2.51 0.67 11.53
N ARG A 134 -3.68 1.00 10.98
CA ARG A 134 -3.79 1.66 9.66
C ARG A 134 -3.43 3.13 9.74
N THR A 135 -3.80 3.81 10.82
CA THR A 135 -3.37 5.19 11.11
C THR A 135 -1.85 5.29 11.09
N GLN A 136 -1.16 4.37 11.77
CA GLN A 136 0.30 4.36 11.83
C GLN A 136 0.95 4.04 10.48
N LEU A 137 0.36 3.15 9.68
CA LEU A 137 0.82 2.91 8.30
C LEU A 137 0.63 4.14 7.42
N ALA A 138 -0.52 4.82 7.53
CA ALA A 138 -0.79 6.05 6.79
C ALA A 138 0.22 7.15 7.15
N ALA A 139 0.53 7.31 8.43
CA ALA A 139 1.55 8.25 8.91
C ALA A 139 2.96 7.90 8.39
N ALA A 140 3.30 6.61 8.33
CA ALA A 140 4.58 6.17 7.78
C ALA A 140 4.68 6.43 6.26
N LEU A 141 3.61 6.19 5.49
CA LEU A 141 3.58 6.52 4.06
C LEU A 141 3.60 8.03 3.82
N HIS A 142 2.90 8.80 4.65
CA HIS A 142 2.97 10.26 4.63
C HIS A 142 4.40 10.75 4.85
N ALA A 143 5.11 10.18 5.82
CA ALA A 143 6.51 10.52 6.06
C ALA A 143 7.40 10.25 4.83
N VAL A 144 7.17 9.14 4.11
CA VAL A 144 7.86 8.83 2.84
C VAL A 144 7.49 9.83 1.74
N ALA A 145 6.22 10.19 1.61
CA ALA A 145 5.78 11.19 0.63
C ALA A 145 6.43 12.56 0.88
N VAL A 146 6.43 13.02 2.13
CA VAL A 146 7.10 14.27 2.55
C VAL A 146 8.60 14.19 2.26
N TYR A 147 9.23 13.06 2.57
CA TYR A 147 10.64 12.84 2.30
C TYR A 147 11.00 13.00 0.82
N HIS A 148 10.13 12.56 -0.09
CA HIS A 148 10.38 12.63 -1.54
C HIS A 148 9.99 13.96 -2.18
N HIS A 149 8.96 14.64 -1.68
CA HIS A 149 8.32 15.74 -2.41
C HIS A 149 8.34 17.08 -1.71
N GLU A 150 8.54 17.11 -0.40
CA GLU A 150 8.44 18.35 0.38
C GLU A 150 9.75 18.70 1.09
N ASP A 151 10.26 17.80 1.94
CA ASP A 151 11.46 18.00 2.75
C ASP A 151 11.93 16.66 3.29
N GLY A 152 13.12 16.23 2.85
CA GLY A 152 13.75 14.98 3.25
C GLY A 152 13.93 14.83 4.77
N GLU A 153 14.42 15.86 5.45
CA GLU A 153 14.63 15.83 6.90
C GLU A 153 13.32 15.80 7.66
N ARG A 154 12.33 16.59 7.22
CA ARG A 154 11.00 16.56 7.81
C ARG A 154 10.32 15.20 7.66
N GLY A 155 10.44 14.58 6.49
CA GLY A 155 9.95 13.23 6.25
C GLY A 155 10.62 12.21 7.18
N ARG A 156 11.95 12.29 7.34
CA ARG A 156 12.69 11.45 8.29
C ARG A 156 12.22 11.62 9.73
N LEU A 157 12.00 12.86 10.17
CA LEU A 157 11.48 13.17 11.51
C LEU A 157 10.07 12.61 11.74
N TYR A 158 9.18 12.72 10.73
CA TYR A 158 7.86 12.12 10.78
C TYR A 158 7.89 10.59 10.89
N LEU A 159 8.78 9.93 10.16
CA LEU A 159 8.93 8.47 10.28
C LEU A 159 9.47 8.07 11.65
N ALA A 160 10.41 8.84 12.21
CA ALA A 160 10.90 8.63 13.57
C ALA A 160 9.79 8.80 14.63
N GLN A 161 8.88 9.77 14.44
CA GLN A 161 7.71 9.93 15.30
C GLN A 161 6.76 8.73 15.18
N ALA A 162 6.43 8.29 13.96
CA ALA A 162 5.59 7.12 13.74
C ALA A 162 6.16 5.85 14.40
N LEU A 163 7.48 5.64 14.32
CA LEU A 163 8.17 4.54 15.00
C LEU A 163 8.03 4.61 16.53
N ARG A 164 8.23 5.78 17.14
CA ARG A 164 8.08 5.96 18.59
C ARG A 164 6.64 5.70 19.04
N SER A 165 5.67 6.27 18.34
CA SER A 165 4.25 6.05 18.61
C SER A 165 3.88 4.57 18.48
N HIS A 166 4.30 3.90 17.41
CA HIS A 166 4.05 2.47 17.21
C HIS A 166 4.62 1.63 18.36
N ARG A 167 5.89 1.85 18.74
CA ARG A 167 6.54 1.11 19.82
C ARG A 167 5.85 1.32 21.18
N SER A 168 5.34 2.52 21.45
CA SER A 168 4.62 2.78 22.70
C SER A 168 3.30 2.00 22.82
N VAL A 169 2.66 1.69 21.70
CA VAL A 169 1.36 1.01 21.67
C VAL A 169 1.52 -0.51 21.51
N TYR A 170 2.43 -0.96 20.64
CA TYR A 170 2.53 -2.34 20.20
C TYR A 170 3.87 -3.03 20.54
N GLY A 171 4.84 -2.30 21.10
CA GLY A 171 6.17 -2.83 21.39
C GLY A 171 7.03 -3.03 20.15
N ASP A 172 8.04 -3.90 20.26
CA ASP A 172 9.04 -4.15 19.21
C ASP A 172 8.65 -5.38 18.34
N ASP A 173 7.66 -5.19 17.46
CA ASP A 173 7.17 -6.22 16.54
C ASP A 173 7.80 -6.11 15.12
N GLY A 174 7.26 -6.86 14.15
CA GLY A 174 7.71 -6.78 12.75
C GLY A 174 7.49 -5.40 12.10
N THR A 175 6.45 -4.67 12.48
CA THR A 175 6.15 -3.32 11.98
C THR A 175 7.17 -2.32 12.52
N SER A 176 7.48 -2.37 13.81
CA SER A 176 8.49 -1.49 14.42
C SER A 176 9.86 -1.65 13.74
N ARG A 177 10.25 -2.87 13.38
CA ARG A 177 11.48 -3.15 12.62
C ARG A 177 11.43 -2.59 11.21
N MET A 178 10.32 -2.77 10.50
CA MET A 178 10.10 -2.19 9.16
C MET A 178 10.23 -0.65 9.18
N LEU A 179 9.66 0.00 10.20
CA LEU A 179 9.75 1.45 10.38
C LEU A 179 11.18 1.90 10.69
N ALA A 180 11.88 1.18 11.59
CA ALA A 180 13.26 1.47 11.95
C ALA A 180 14.22 1.32 10.76
N GLU A 181 14.03 0.31 9.91
CA GLU A 181 14.82 0.14 8.70
C GLU A 181 14.55 1.23 7.67
N GLY A 182 13.29 1.62 7.48
CA GLY A 182 12.96 2.77 6.62
C GLY A 182 13.65 4.05 7.13
N LEU A 183 13.62 4.28 8.44
CA LEU A 183 14.29 5.43 9.05
C LEU A 183 15.81 5.42 8.81
N ALA A 184 16.45 4.25 8.92
CA ALA A 184 17.87 4.12 8.62
C ALA A 184 18.17 4.46 7.16
N VAL A 185 17.39 3.94 6.21
CA VAL A 185 17.58 4.23 4.78
C VAL A 185 17.38 5.71 4.46
N MET A 186 16.41 6.39 5.06
CA MET A 186 16.26 7.84 4.91
C MET A 186 17.50 8.58 5.42
N ALA A 187 18.00 8.21 6.62
CA ALA A 187 19.18 8.83 7.22
C ALA A 187 20.45 8.62 6.38
N ASP A 188 20.68 7.40 5.93
CA ASP A 188 21.83 7.05 5.06
C ASP A 188 21.79 7.86 3.76
N THR A 189 20.61 7.92 3.12
CA THR A 189 20.46 8.63 1.85
C THR A 189 20.64 10.15 1.98
N LEU A 190 20.18 10.74 3.09
CA LEU A 190 20.36 12.17 3.39
C LEU A 190 21.82 12.50 3.74
N THR A 191 22.53 11.60 4.43
CA THR A 191 23.92 11.81 4.85
C THR A 191 24.92 11.63 3.71
N ASP A 192 24.76 10.56 2.93
CA ASP A 192 25.73 10.20 1.89
C ASP A 192 25.52 11.00 0.59
N GLY A 193 24.38 11.70 0.45
CA GLY A 193 23.96 12.42 -0.76
C GLY A 193 23.79 11.52 -2.00
N ARG A 194 24.04 10.21 -1.86
CA ARG A 194 23.99 9.22 -2.92
C ARG A 194 22.68 8.45 -2.81
N HIS A 195 21.71 8.83 -3.64
CA HIS A 195 20.54 8.01 -3.84
C HIS A 195 20.92 6.73 -4.57
N HIS A 196 21.04 5.63 -3.83
CA HIS A 196 21.14 4.30 -4.40
C HIS A 196 19.74 3.83 -4.75
N ARG A 197 19.36 3.99 -6.02
CA ARG A 197 18.15 3.35 -6.53
C ARG A 197 18.33 1.85 -6.32
N GLY A 198 17.61 1.30 -5.34
CA GLY A 198 17.64 -0.14 -5.08
C GLY A 198 17.34 -0.87 -6.38
N ARG A 199 17.98 -2.04 -6.61
CA ARG A 199 17.51 -2.92 -7.68
C ARG A 199 16.01 -3.08 -7.46
N ALA A 200 15.20 -2.81 -8.49
CA ALA A 200 13.78 -3.09 -8.50
C ALA A 200 13.55 -4.60 -8.50
N ASP A 201 14.09 -5.29 -7.50
CA ASP A 201 13.89 -6.70 -7.28
C ASP A 201 12.37 -6.89 -7.21
N PRO A 202 11.78 -7.78 -8.02
CA PRO A 202 10.34 -7.80 -8.27
C PRO A 202 9.60 -7.75 -6.93
N PHE A 203 9.01 -6.59 -6.67
CA PHE A 203 8.54 -6.18 -5.35
C PHE A 203 7.32 -7.02 -5.01
N ARG A 204 7.55 -8.05 -4.20
CA ARG A 204 6.51 -8.98 -3.75
C ARG A 204 5.96 -8.61 -2.39
N ILE A 205 5.77 -7.33 -2.08
CA ILE A 205 5.12 -6.94 -0.82
C ILE A 205 3.92 -6.06 -1.17
N PRO A 206 2.68 -6.50 -0.94
CA PRO A 206 1.51 -5.67 -1.18
C PRO A 206 1.26 -4.79 0.04
N VAL A 207 0.36 -3.84 -0.11
CA VAL A 207 -0.54 -3.48 1.00
C VAL A 207 -1.79 -4.33 0.78
N PRO A 208 -1.89 -5.56 1.33
CA PRO A 208 -3.06 -6.40 1.07
C PRO A 208 -4.17 -5.91 2.00
N GLY A 209 -5.10 -5.14 1.46
CA GLY A 209 -6.29 -4.67 2.18
C GLY A 209 -6.08 -3.68 3.32
N GLY A 210 -4.92 -3.02 3.38
CA GLY A 210 -4.55 -2.17 4.51
C GLY A 210 -4.10 -2.93 5.76
N ARG A 211 -3.69 -4.20 5.63
CA ARG A 211 -2.95 -4.89 6.71
C ARG A 211 -1.46 -4.62 6.59
N LEU A 212 -0.85 -4.18 7.68
CA LEU A 212 0.59 -4.24 7.89
C LEU A 212 1.00 -5.72 8.01
N CYS A 213 1.23 -6.39 6.89
CA CYS A 213 1.87 -7.69 6.89
C CYS A 213 3.24 -7.52 6.25
N PRO A 214 4.31 -7.28 7.04
CA PRO A 214 5.66 -7.50 6.53
C PRO A 214 5.70 -8.90 5.94
N ASP A 215 6.29 -9.06 4.74
CA ASP A 215 6.44 -10.37 4.13
C ASP A 215 7.41 -11.20 4.98
N GLU A 216 6.85 -12.03 5.86
CA GLU A 216 7.63 -12.88 6.78
C GLU A 216 8.48 -13.93 6.04
N THR A 217 8.15 -14.21 4.76
CA THR A 217 8.82 -15.25 3.96
C THR A 217 10.10 -14.77 3.27
N ARG A 218 10.28 -13.47 3.11
CA ARG A 218 11.53 -12.85 2.66
C ARG A 218 12.10 -12.06 3.81
N GLY A 219 13.01 -12.69 4.56
CA GLY A 219 13.47 -12.26 5.87
C GLY A 219 13.51 -10.75 6.11
N ARG A 220 12.85 -10.32 7.19
CA ARG A 220 12.96 -9.07 7.98
C ARG A 220 12.98 -7.71 7.28
N ARG A 221 13.07 -7.60 5.97
CA ARG A 221 13.44 -6.35 5.32
C ARG A 221 12.44 -5.94 4.24
N HIS A 222 12.33 -4.63 4.03
CA HIS A 222 12.14 -4.01 2.70
C HIS A 222 10.84 -3.25 2.37
N TYR A 223 9.71 -3.27 3.09
CA TYR A 223 8.53 -2.51 2.56
C TYR A 223 8.78 -0.99 2.50
N LEU A 224 8.88 -0.30 3.64
CA LEU A 224 9.09 1.15 3.64
C LEU A 224 10.46 1.52 3.06
N ALA A 225 11.50 0.78 3.41
CA ALA A 225 12.83 0.94 2.83
C ALA A 225 12.81 0.91 1.29
N SER A 226 12.01 0.01 0.67
CA SER A 226 11.88 -0.01 -0.78
C SER A 226 11.20 1.24 -1.33
N ARG A 227 10.15 1.74 -0.67
CA ARG A 227 9.46 2.98 -1.08
C ARG A 227 10.41 4.17 -1.06
N ILE A 228 11.19 4.28 0.01
CA ILE A 228 12.23 5.32 0.17
C ILE A 228 13.32 5.23 -0.91
N GLN A 229 13.61 4.04 -1.42
CA GLN A 229 14.62 3.83 -2.46
C GLN A 229 14.08 4.02 -3.89
N LEU A 230 12.79 4.30 -4.08
CA LEU A 230 12.23 4.52 -5.43
C LEU A 230 12.60 5.90 -5.98
N HIS A 231 12.66 6.90 -5.11
CA HIS A 231 12.87 8.31 -5.46
C HIS A 231 13.92 8.94 -4.54
N PRO A 232 14.66 9.97 -5.01
CA PRO A 232 15.59 10.69 -4.15
C PRO A 232 14.85 11.47 -3.04
N PRO A 233 15.56 11.89 -1.97
CA PRO A 233 15.02 12.87 -1.02
C PRO A 233 14.79 14.23 -1.71
N HIS A 234 13.80 14.97 -1.24
CA HIS A 234 13.70 16.40 -1.52
C HIS A 234 14.71 17.15 -0.66
N LEU A 235 15.69 17.79 -1.30
CA LEU A 235 16.65 18.65 -0.64
C LEU A 235 16.26 20.10 -0.92
N PRO A 236 16.16 20.98 0.10
CA PRO A 236 15.91 22.40 -0.11
C PRO A 236 16.97 23.01 -1.04
N PRO A 237 16.62 24.01 -1.86
CA PRO A 237 17.56 24.66 -2.78
C PRO A 237 18.85 25.14 -2.11
N ASP A 238 18.76 25.57 -0.85
CA ASP A 238 19.88 26.12 -0.08
C ASP A 238 20.91 25.08 0.39
N VAL A 239 20.63 23.78 0.19
CA VAL A 239 21.57 22.68 0.47
C VAL A 239 22.39 22.29 -0.77
N ILE A 240 21.96 22.75 -1.96
CA ILE A 240 22.70 22.60 -3.22
C ILE A 240 23.62 23.82 -3.39
N GLY A 241 24.52 24.03 -2.44
CA GLY A 241 25.59 25.01 -2.57
C GLY A 241 26.49 24.63 -3.76
N GLU A 242 26.50 25.50 -4.77
CA GLU A 242 27.58 25.75 -5.73
C GLU A 242 28.50 24.55 -6.04
N ALA A 243 28.07 23.67 -6.93
CA ALA A 243 29.03 23.01 -7.81
C ALA A 243 29.33 23.98 -8.97
N SER A 244 30.42 24.75 -8.80
CA SER A 244 31.10 25.44 -9.91
C SER A 244 31.61 24.44 -10.95
#